data_AF-A0A1H0P8E3-F1
#
_entry.id   AF-A0A1H0P8E3-F1
#
_cell.length_a   1.000
_cell.length_b   1.000
_cell.length_c   1.000
_cell.angle_alpha   90.00
_cell.angle_beta   90.00
_cell.angle_gamma   90.00
#
_symmetry.space_group_name_H-M   'P 1'
#
loop_
_entity.id
_entity.type
_entity.pdbx_description
1 polymer ?
#
loop_
_entity_poly.entity_id
_entity_poly.type
_entity_poly.pdbx_seq_one_letter_code
_entity_poly.pdbx_strand_id
1 'polypeptide(L)' 'MATTQHSKKYSMLKSYYWMGLWTIRMMRCAVVKKWITAEEFKEITGEDYETANTTTAAESESEG' A
#
# COMPACT_ATOMS: atom_id res chain seq x y z
N MET A 1 8.15 22.94 1.12
CA MET A 1 8.72 21.59 1.30
C MET A 1 7.55 20.64 1.19
N ALA A 2 7.43 19.91 0.07
CA ALA A 2 6.27 19.08 -0.21
C ALA A 2 6.29 17.85 0.72
N THR A 3 5.46 17.87 1.77
CA THR A 3 5.24 16.71 2.62
C THR A 3 4.38 15.71 1.85
N THR A 4 5.02 14.76 1.19
CA THR A 4 4.37 13.61 0.57
C THR A 4 3.42 13.00 1.58
N GLN A 5 2.13 12.98 1.22
CA GLN A 5 1.03 12.58 2.10
C GLN A 5 0.98 11.07 2.27
N HIS A 6 1.99 10.51 2.95
CA HIS A 6 1.95 9.13 3.39
C HIS A 6 1.09 9.01 4.64
N SER A 7 0.40 7.87 4.78
CA SER A 7 -0.37 7.59 5.99
C SER A 7 0.56 7.66 7.21
N LYS A 8 0.10 8.21 8.34
CA LYS A 8 0.91 8.27 9.59
C LYS A 8 1.51 6.91 9.99
N LYS A 9 0.95 5.80 9.49
CA LYS A 9 1.41 4.42 9.72
C LYS A 9 2.48 3.93 8.73
N TYR A 10 2.68 4.59 7.60
CA TYR A 10 3.69 4.21 6.58
C TYR A 10 5.10 4.17 7.17
N SER A 11 5.56 5.27 7.76
CA SER A 11 6.91 5.35 8.32
C SER A 11 7.13 4.33 9.44
N MET A 12 6.07 4.04 10.19
CA MET A 12 6.09 3.03 11.26
C MET A 12 6.28 1.63 10.66
N LEU A 13 5.46 1.27 9.67
CA LEU A 13 5.52 -0.02 8.98
C LEU A 13 6.83 -0.22 8.22
N LYS A 14 7.36 0.83 7.58
CA LYS A 14 8.68 0.82 6.92
C LYS A 14 9.80 0.51 7.91
N SER A 15 9.77 1.16 9.07
CA SER A 15 10.75 0.93 10.14
C SER A 15 10.66 -0.48 10.71
N TYR A 16 9.43 -0.98 10.92
CA TYR A 16 9.20 -2.35 11.39
C TYR A 16 9.67 -3.42 10.41
N TYR A 17 9.44 -3.20 9.11
CA TYR A 17 9.92 -4.10 8.06
C TYR A 17 11.46 -4.11 8.00
N TRP A 18 12.08 -2.93 8.06
CA TRP A 18 13.55 -2.80 8.10
C TRP A 18 14.18 -3.47 9.33
N MET A 19 13.54 -3.34 10.49
CA MET A 19 13.97 -4.03 11.72
C MET A 19 13.67 -5.54 11.72
N GLY A 20 12.97 -6.08 10.70
CA GLY A 20 12.57 -7.49 10.64
C GLY A 20 11.51 -7.88 11.67
N LEU A 21 10.87 -6.90 12.34
CA LEU A 21 9.79 -7.12 13.30
C LEU A 21 8.50 -7.55 12.62
N TRP A 22 8.33 -7.16 11.34
CA TRP A 22 7.13 -7.44 10.56
C TRP A 22 7.47 -8.22 9.31
N THR A 23 6.71 -9.29 9.09
CA THR A 23 6.78 -10.09 7.86
C THR A 23 5.80 -9.55 6.81
N ILE A 24 6.02 -9.94 5.55
CA ILE A 24 5.13 -9.62 4.41
C ILE A 24 3.67 -9.96 4.72
N ARG A 25 3.41 -11.10 5.38
CA ARG A 25 2.04 -11.53 5.74
C ARG A 25 1.36 -10.53 6.69
N MET A 26 2.13 -9.92 7.58
CA MET A 26 1.69 -8.89 8.51
C MET A 26 1.44 -7.56 7.79
N MET A 27 2.28 -7.23 6.81
CA MET A 27 2.07 -6.08 5.91
C MET A 27 0.80 -6.23 5.08
N ARG A 28 0.48 -7.44 4.57
CA ARG A 28 -0.79 -7.71 3.88
C ARG A 28 -2.00 -7.48 4.80
N CYS A 29 -1.92 -7.93 6.05
CA CYS A 29 -2.94 -7.61 7.07
C CYS A 29 -3.08 -6.10 7.33
N ALA A 30 -2.00 -5.33 7.24
CA ALA A 30 -2.07 -3.87 7.38
C ALA A 30 -2.85 -3.24 6.23
N VAL A 31 -2.69 -3.74 4.99
CA VAL A 31 -3.49 -3.30 3.84
C VAL A 31 -4.97 -3.66 4.03
N VAL A 32 -5.27 -4.90 4.45
CA VAL A 32 -6.65 -5.33 4.75
C VAL A 32 -7.29 -4.47 5.85
N LYS A 33 -6.53 -4.11 6.89
CA LYS A 33 -6.98 -3.21 7.95
C LYS A 33 -7.02 -1.73 7.55
N LYS A 34 -6.76 -1.40 6.27
CA LYS A 34 -6.69 -0.03 5.74
C LYS A 34 -5.71 0.86 6.53
N TRP A 35 -4.62 0.29 7.05
CA TRP A 35 -3.55 1.05 7.71
C TRP A 35 -2.61 1.71 6.72
N ILE A 36 -2.44 1.07 5.56
CA ILE A 36 -1.71 1.54 4.39
C ILE A 36 -2.46 1.11 3.13
N THR A 37 -2.14 1.75 2.01
CA THR A 37 -2.62 1.37 0.68
C THR A 37 -1.81 0.23 0.08
N ALA A 38 -2.33 -0.39 -0.99
CA ALA A 38 -1.61 -1.39 -1.77
C ALA A 38 -0.30 -0.82 -2.37
N GLU A 39 -0.32 0.46 -2.77
CA GLU A 39 0.85 1.17 -3.27
C GLU A 39 1.93 1.33 -2.19
N GLU A 40 1.54 1.80 -1.01
CA GLU A 40 2.44 1.92 0.15
C GLU A 40 3.01 0.55 0.57
N PHE A 41 2.23 -0.52 0.51
CA PHE A 41 2.71 -1.88 0.76
C PHE A 41 3.79 -2.30 -0.23
N LYS A 42 3.59 -2.02 -1.52
CA LYS A 42 4.54 -2.32 -2.58
C LYS A 42 5.82 -1.51 -2.43
N GLU A 43 5.73 -0.25 -2.03
CA GLU A 43 6.91 0.57 -1.72
C GLU A 43 7.71 0.04 -0.52
N ILE A 44 7.04 -0.44 0.53
CA ILE A 44 7.72 -0.92 1.75
C ILE A 44 8.33 -2.30 1.53
N THR A 45 7.56 -3.22 0.94
CA THR A 45 7.92 -4.64 0.85
C THR A 45 8.57 -5.03 -0.47
N GLY A 46 8.35 -4.24 -1.53
CA GLY A 46 8.71 -4.59 -2.90
C GLY A 46 7.77 -5.60 -3.55
N GLU A 47 6.79 -6.13 -2.83
CA GLU A 47 5.81 -7.10 -3.36
C GLU A 47 4.57 -6.41 -3.89
N ASP A 48 4.02 -6.96 -4.98
CA ASP A 48 2.73 -6.51 -5.47
C ASP A 48 1.60 -7.05 -4.57
N TYR A 49 0.75 -6.14 -4.09
CA TYR A 49 -0.44 -6.52 -3.34
C TYR A 49 -1.55 -6.88 -4.33
N GLU A 50 -1.41 -8.05 -4.96
CA GLU A 50 -2.42 -8.60 -5.86
C GLU A 50 -3.66 -9.00 -5.06
N THR A 51 -4.55 -8.03 -4.80
CA THR A 51 -5.95 -8.34 -4.51
C THR A 51 -6.63 -8.41 -5.85
N ALA A 52 -7.09 -9.59 -6.25
CA ALA A 52 -7.73 -9.86 -7.53
C ALA A 52 -9.11 -9.15 -7.69
N ASN A 53 -9.17 -7.83 -7.50
CA ASN A 53 -10.33 -6.99 -7.80
C ASN A 53 -9.92 -5.56 -8.21
N THR A 54 -9.17 -5.44 -9.29
CA THR A 54 -9.22 -4.19 -10.07
C THR A 54 -10.65 -4.03 -10.57
N THR A 55 -11.46 -3.22 -9.89
CA THR A 55 -12.67 -2.63 -10.43
C THR A 55 -12.27 -1.81 -11.65
N THR A 56 -12.27 -2.48 -12.81
CA THR A 56 -12.39 -1.85 -14.12
C THR A 56 -13.85 -1.45 -14.28
N ALA A 57 -14.25 -0.35 -13.66
CA ALA A 57 -15.52 0.34 -13.93
C ALA A 57 -15.51 1.73 -13.28
N ALA A 58 -14.67 2.63 -13.77
CA ALA A 58 -14.94 4.06 -13.82
C ALA A 58 -13.91 4.74 -14.73
N GLU A 59 -14.40 5.22 -15.87
CA GLU A 59 -13.93 6.41 -16.56
C GLU A 59 -12.59 6.34 -17.31
N SER A 60 -12.66 5.70 -18.46
CA SER A 60 -12.22 6.37 -19.68
C SER A 60 -13.37 6.31 -20.69
N GLU A 61 -14.46 7.00 -20.35
CA GLU A 61 -15.27 7.65 -21.38
C GLU A 61 -14.40 8.75 -21.96
N SER A 62 -13.75 8.46 -23.09
CA SER A 62 -13.20 9.47 -23.98
C SER A 62 -14.10 9.47 -25.19
N GLU A 63 -15.06 10.39 -25.20
CA GLU A 63 -15.78 10.79 -26.40
C GLU A 63 -14.78 11.18 -27.50
N GLY A 64 -14.98 10.64 -28.70
CA GLY A 64 -14.22 10.92 -29.91
C GLY A 64 -14.77 10.16 -31.10
#